data_AF-A0A7Z9C748-F1
#
_entry.id   AF-A0A7Z9C748-F1
#
_cell.length_a   1.000
_cell.length_b   1.000
_cell.length_c   1.000
_cell.angle_alpha   90.00
_cell.angle_beta   90.00
_cell.angle_gamma   90.00
#
_symmetry.space_group_name_H-M   'P 1'
#
loop_
_entity.id
_entity.type
_entity.pdbx_description
1 polymer ?
#
loop_
_entity_poly.entity_id
_entity_poly.type
_entity_poly.pdbx_seq_one_letter_code
_entity_poly.pdbx_strand_id
1 'polypeptide(L)'
;MRQAVAHVKATFGVSERRACSIIKADRKSVRYRSCRPPDTALRERLRALAVERRRFGYGTFFDLDSDPNASLQFVRGIRIGRRALVELWKRQQDEGVSHVALNLKPLRRPMDEVLDELAEHVLPHFPAAAIGP
;
A
#
# COMPACT_ATOMS: atom_id res chain seq x y z
N MET A 1 10.12 -19.86 12.99
CA MET A 1 10.19 -20.01 14.47
C MET A 1 9.76 -21.40 14.97
N ARG A 2 8.56 -21.91 14.68
CA ARG A 2 8.14 -23.24 15.17
C ARG A 2 8.99 -24.40 14.65
N GLN A 3 9.30 -24.41 13.36
CA GLN A 3 10.20 -25.39 12.76
C GLN A 3 11.60 -25.35 13.38
N ALA A 4 12.12 -24.15 13.68
CA ALA A 4 13.41 -23.99 14.35
C ALA A 4 13.42 -24.56 15.77
N VAL A 5 12.36 -24.33 16.57
CA VAL A 5 12.21 -24.96 17.90
C VAL A 5 12.08 -26.48 17.78
N ALA A 6 11.30 -26.97 16.82
CA ALA A 6 11.14 -28.41 16.58
C ALA A 6 12.47 -29.07 16.23
N HIS A 7 13.28 -28.42 15.38
CA HIS A 7 14.61 -28.89 15.02
C HIS A 7 15.54 -28.95 16.25
N VAL A 8 15.64 -27.89 17.05
CA VAL A 8 16.50 -27.89 18.26
C VAL A 8 16.08 -28.96 19.27
N LYS A 9 14.78 -29.18 19.46
CA LYS A 9 14.28 -30.27 20.32
C LYS A 9 14.72 -31.64 19.81
N ALA A 10 14.61 -31.87 18.50
CA ALA A 10 14.94 -33.16 17.89
C ALA A 10 16.45 -33.41 17.86
N THR A 11 17.25 -32.42 17.45
CA THR A 11 18.70 -32.54 17.30
C THR A 11 19.42 -32.68 18.65
N PHE A 12 18.97 -31.96 19.68
CA PHE A 12 19.66 -31.92 20.98
C PHE A 12 18.91 -32.63 22.10
N GLY A 13 17.77 -33.28 21.82
CA GLY A 13 16.96 -33.99 22.82
C GLY A 13 16.41 -33.10 23.95
N VAL A 14 16.36 -31.78 23.75
CA VAL A 14 15.99 -30.82 24.80
C VAL A 14 14.48 -30.57 24.85
N SER A 15 13.98 -30.17 26.02
CA SER A 15 12.60 -29.71 26.16
C SER A 15 12.31 -28.47 25.33
N GLU A 16 11.04 -28.27 24.94
CA GLU A 16 10.61 -27.06 24.22
C GLU A 16 10.94 -25.77 24.98
N ARG A 17 10.83 -25.77 26.32
CA ARG A 17 11.20 -24.61 27.14
C ARG A 17 12.68 -24.26 26.93
N ARG A 18 13.56 -25.26 26.95
CA ARG A 18 15.00 -25.09 26.78
C ARG A 18 15.35 -24.73 25.34
N ALA A 19 14.71 -25.36 24.35
CA ALA A 19 14.86 -24.99 22.94
C ALA A 19 14.46 -23.53 22.67
N CYS A 20 13.31 -23.08 23.17
CA CYS A 20 12.87 -21.68 23.07
C CYS A 20 13.85 -20.72 23.74
N SER A 21 14.38 -21.07 24.92
CA SER A 21 15.38 -20.25 25.61
C SER A 21 16.70 -20.13 24.84
N ILE A 22 17.16 -21.23 24.21
CA ILE A 22 18.40 -21.25 23.43
C ILE A 22 18.29 -20.30 22.22
N ILE A 23 17.18 -20.37 21.48
CA ILE A 23 17.01 -19.57 20.25
C ILE A 23 16.30 -18.23 20.49
N LYS A 24 16.07 -17.86 21.75
CA LYS A 24 15.33 -16.64 22.16
C LYS A 24 13.95 -16.51 21.50
N ALA A 25 13.26 -17.62 21.29
CA ALA A 25 11.88 -17.63 20.81
C ALA A 25 10.89 -17.52 21.97
N ASP A 26 9.89 -16.64 21.87
CA ASP A 26 8.79 -16.62 22.82
C ASP A 26 7.96 -17.92 22.71
N ARG A 27 7.83 -18.62 23.84
CA ARG A 27 7.13 -19.90 23.91
C ARG A 27 5.63 -19.76 23.62
N LYS A 28 5.00 -18.61 23.92
CA LYS A 28 3.59 -18.38 23.57
C LYS A 28 3.42 -18.37 22.05
N SER A 29 4.29 -17.67 21.33
CA SER A 29 4.30 -17.62 19.87
C SER A 29 4.55 -18.99 19.21
N VAL A 30 5.41 -19.82 19.82
CA VAL A 30 5.68 -21.19 19.36
C VAL A 30 4.46 -22.10 19.53
N ARG A 31 3.71 -21.94 20.62
CA ARG A 31 2.52 -22.74 20.93
C ARG A 31 1.23 -22.25 20.30
N TYR A 32 1.19 -20.99 19.87
CA TYR A 32 0.00 -20.38 19.29
C TYR A 32 -0.60 -21.32 18.24
N ARG A 33 -1.90 -21.55 18.25
CA ARG A 33 -2.59 -22.22 17.14
C ARG A 33 -3.73 -21.32 16.73
N SER A 34 -3.79 -21.00 15.44
CA SER A 34 -4.99 -20.39 14.89
C SER A 34 -6.11 -21.43 15.00
N CYS A 35 -7.14 -21.13 15.81
CA CYS A 35 -8.32 -21.98 15.91
C CYS A 35 -9.33 -21.72 14.77
N ARG A 36 -9.14 -20.62 14.01
CA ARG A 36 -9.99 -20.28 12.87
C ARG A 36 -9.74 -21.29 11.74
N PRO A 37 -10.80 -21.92 11.19
CA PRO A 37 -10.68 -22.71 9.97
C PRO A 37 -10.00 -21.91 8.86
N PRO A 38 -9.18 -22.54 8.00
CA PRO A 38 -8.62 -21.83 6.87
C PRO A 38 -9.77 -21.38 5.95
N ASP A 39 -9.94 -20.06 5.82
CA ASP A 39 -10.95 -19.46 4.92
C ASP A 39 -10.49 -19.57 3.45
N THR A 40 -10.16 -20.78 2.99
CA THR A 40 -9.51 -21.04 1.71
C THR A 40 -10.36 -20.51 0.55
N ALA A 41 -11.65 -20.85 0.51
CA ALA A 41 -12.57 -20.40 -0.53
C ALA A 41 -12.72 -18.86 -0.57
N LEU A 42 -12.80 -18.21 0.60
CA LEU A 42 -12.86 -16.74 0.68
C LEU A 42 -11.56 -16.12 0.16
N ARG A 43 -10.40 -16.67 0.55
CA ARG A 43 -9.09 -16.18 0.08
C ARG A 43 -8.91 -16.38 -1.41
N GLU A 44 -9.35 -17.51 -1.96
CA GLU A 44 -9.34 -17.78 -3.40
C GLU A 44 -10.24 -16.79 -4.14
N ARG A 45 -11.46 -16.54 -3.64
CA ARG A 45 -12.36 -15.54 -4.22
C ARG A 45 -11.77 -14.14 -4.18
N LEU A 46 -11.17 -13.74 -3.07
CA LEU A 46 -10.48 -12.45 -2.95
C LEU A 46 -9.30 -12.33 -3.91
N ARG A 47 -8.53 -13.41 -4.10
CA ARG A 47 -7.42 -13.46 -5.07
C ARG A 47 -7.92 -13.37 -6.50
N ALA A 48 -8.98 -14.10 -6.85
CA ALA A 48 -9.60 -14.03 -8.16
C ALA A 48 -10.08 -12.60 -8.47
N LEU A 49 -10.79 -11.97 -7.54
CA LEU A 49 -11.24 -10.58 -7.67
C LEU A 49 -10.06 -9.59 -7.80
N ALA A 50 -8.96 -9.82 -7.09
CA ALA A 50 -7.76 -8.99 -7.18
C ALA A 50 -6.99 -9.18 -8.50
N VAL A 51 -7.07 -10.36 -9.12
CA VAL A 51 -6.48 -10.62 -10.45
C VAL A 51 -7.36 -10.04 -11.56
N GLU A 52 -8.68 -10.20 -11.45
CA GLU A 52 -9.67 -9.64 -12.38
C GLU A 52 -9.62 -8.11 -12.41
N ARG A 53 -9.47 -7.49 -11.23
CA ARG A 53 -9.26 -6.06 -11.08
C ARG A 53 -7.86 -5.82 -10.50
N ARG A 54 -6.83 -5.86 -11.36
CA ARG A 54 -5.44 -5.50 -10.99
C ARG A 54 -5.40 -4.05 -10.52
N ARG A 55 -5.73 -3.85 -9.24
CA ARG A 55 -5.72 -2.55 -8.58
C ARG A 55 -4.31 -2.28 -8.09
N PHE A 56 -3.39 -2.01 -9.01
CA PHE A 56 -2.08 -1.48 -8.63
C PHE A 56 -2.24 0.00 -8.27
N GLY A 57 -1.56 0.44 -7.22
CA GLY A 57 -1.60 1.81 -6.76
C GLY A 57 -0.43 2.10 -5.84
N TYR A 58 -0.13 3.37 -5.66
CA TYR A 58 0.99 3.81 -4.84
C TYR A 58 0.61 5.02 -3.98
N GLY A 59 1.37 5.25 -2.92
CA GLY A 59 1.28 6.44 -2.08
C GLY A 59 2.52 7.30 -2.24
N THR A 60 2.35 8.62 -2.30
CA THR A 60 3.47 9.56 -2.38
C THR A 60 3.22 10.81 -1.56
N PHE A 61 4.30 11.40 -1.04
CA PHE A 61 4.28 12.78 -0.58
C PHE A 61 4.11 13.70 -1.79
N PHE A 62 3.18 14.64 -1.71
CA PHE A 62 2.72 15.41 -2.86
C PHE A 62 2.63 16.89 -2.51
N ASP A 63 3.17 17.72 -3.40
CA ASP A 63 3.07 19.18 -3.36
C ASP A 63 2.59 19.68 -4.74
N LEU A 64 1.48 20.43 -4.78
CA LEU A 64 0.97 21.00 -6.02
C LEU A 64 1.65 22.36 -6.25
N ASP A 65 2.41 22.46 -7.34
CA ASP A 65 3.09 23.70 -7.67
C ASP A 65 2.08 24.81 -8.03
N SER A 66 2.42 26.06 -7.71
CA SER A 66 1.66 27.24 -8.12
C SER A 66 1.70 27.46 -9.63
N ASP A 67 2.80 27.09 -10.30
CA ASP A 67 2.86 27.11 -11.76
C ASP A 67 2.12 25.89 -12.32
N PRO A 68 1.03 26.08 -13.08
CA PRO A 68 0.25 24.98 -13.64
C PRO A 68 1.03 24.05 -14.57
N ASN A 69 2.11 24.55 -15.17
CA ASN A 69 2.94 23.83 -16.14
C ASN A 69 4.27 23.35 -15.55
N ALA A 70 4.50 23.53 -14.24
CA ALA A 70 5.73 23.08 -13.60
C ALA A 70 5.98 21.60 -13.87
N SER A 71 7.19 21.28 -14.34
CA SER A 71 7.61 19.91 -14.62
C SER A 71 7.70 19.08 -13.33
N LEU A 72 7.68 17.76 -13.48
CA LEU A 72 7.80 16.83 -12.35
C LEU A 72 9.17 16.98 -11.67
N GLN A 73 9.15 17.30 -10.38
CA GLN A 73 10.32 17.39 -9.52
C GLN A 73 10.26 16.29 -8.45
N PHE A 74 11.34 15.53 -8.32
CA PHE A 74 11.50 14.56 -7.24
C PHE A 74 12.19 15.22 -6.04
N VAL A 75 11.44 15.39 -4.96
CA VAL A 75 11.90 15.98 -3.68
C VAL A 75 11.72 14.94 -2.57
N ARG A 76 11.30 15.34 -1.35
CA ARG A 76 10.73 14.41 -0.37
C ARG A 76 9.32 13.98 -0.79
N GLY A 77 9.21 13.34 -1.95
CA GLY A 77 7.95 13.13 -2.67
C GLY A 77 8.03 13.67 -4.09
N ILE A 78 6.87 14.06 -4.64
CA ILE A 78 6.77 14.73 -5.93
C ILE A 78 6.24 16.15 -5.74
N ARG A 79 6.81 17.10 -6.49
CA ARG A 79 6.21 18.40 -6.77
C ARG A 79 5.97 18.52 -8.26
N ILE A 80 4.79 18.99 -8.65
CA ILE A 80 4.41 19.08 -10.06
C ILE A 80 3.26 20.07 -10.24
N GLY A 81 3.18 20.73 -11.40
CA GLY A 81 2.05 21.57 -11.77
C GLY A 81 0.84 20.76 -12.22
N ARG A 82 -0.37 21.31 -12.10
CA ARG A 82 -1.62 20.57 -12.37
C ARG A 82 -1.72 19.97 -13.78
N ARG A 83 -1.20 20.63 -14.83
CA ARG A 83 -1.27 20.12 -16.21
C ARG A 83 -0.34 18.92 -16.41
N ALA A 84 0.90 19.04 -15.92
CA ALA A 84 1.87 17.96 -15.94
C ALA A 84 1.42 16.77 -15.06
N LEU A 85 0.66 17.02 -13.98
CA LEU A 85 0.05 15.98 -13.15
C LEU A 85 -1.00 15.17 -13.92
N VAL A 86 -1.90 15.84 -14.65
CA VAL A 86 -2.91 15.17 -15.47
C VAL A 86 -2.24 14.28 -16.52
N GLU A 87 -1.20 14.76 -17.19
CA GLU A 87 -0.44 13.96 -18.15
C GLU A 87 0.25 12.76 -17.51
N LEU A 88 0.86 12.95 -16.33
CA LEU A 88 1.49 11.88 -15.57
C LEU A 88 0.49 10.78 -15.22
N TRP A 89 -0.67 11.14 -14.66
CA TRP A 89 -1.67 10.16 -14.24
C TRP A 89 -2.36 9.48 -15.41
N LYS A 90 -2.55 10.14 -16.56
CA LYS A 90 -3.02 9.47 -17.78
C LYS A 90 -2.06 8.36 -18.23
N ARG A 91 -0.75 8.66 -18.29
CA ARG A 91 0.27 7.64 -18.61
C ARG A 91 0.26 6.48 -17.60
N GLN A 92 0.18 6.80 -16.32
CA GLN A 92 0.13 5.78 -15.26
C GLN A 92 -1.14 4.93 -15.34
N GLN A 93 -2.28 5.52 -15.71
CA GLN A 93 -3.52 4.79 -15.93
C GLN A 93 -3.38 3.80 -17.10
N ASP A 94 -2.73 4.21 -18.19
CA ASP A 94 -2.41 3.33 -19.33
C ASP A 94 -1.44 2.19 -18.92
N GLU A 95 -0.55 2.44 -17.96
CA GLU A 95 0.33 1.44 -17.35
C GLU A 95 -0.38 0.54 -16.31
N GLY A 96 -1.66 0.82 -15.99
CA GLY A 96 -2.48 0.02 -15.08
C GLY A 96 -2.50 0.47 -13.63
N VAL A 97 -2.04 1.69 -13.32
CA VAL A 97 -2.26 2.32 -12.01
C VAL A 97 -3.73 2.70 -11.88
N SER A 98 -4.36 2.20 -10.82
CA SER A 98 -5.81 2.34 -10.56
C SER A 98 -6.14 3.33 -9.46
N HIS A 99 -5.20 3.57 -8.54
CA HIS A 99 -5.40 4.49 -7.42
C HIS A 99 -4.07 5.09 -6.97
N VAL A 100 -4.10 6.36 -6.58
CA VAL A 100 -2.94 7.08 -6.04
C VAL A 100 -3.35 7.71 -4.72
N ALA A 101 -2.60 7.44 -3.67
CA ALA A 101 -2.78 8.10 -2.37
C ALA A 101 -1.83 9.28 -2.25
N LEU A 102 -2.37 10.49 -2.12
CA LEU A 102 -1.59 11.71 -1.99
C LEU A 102 -1.45 12.10 -0.52
N ASN A 103 -0.21 12.20 -0.06
CA ASN A 103 0.11 12.75 1.24
C ASN A 103 0.46 14.23 1.08
N LEU A 104 -0.47 15.09 1.47
CA LEU A 104 -0.42 16.55 1.33
C LEU A 104 0.38 17.26 2.44
N LYS A 105 1.04 16.52 3.33
CA LYS A 105 1.88 17.11 4.39
C LYS A 105 2.97 18.09 3.88
N PRO A 106 3.58 17.90 2.69
CA PRO A 106 4.59 18.83 2.17
C PRO A 106 4.03 20.11 1.54
N LEU A 107 2.71 20.29 1.48
CA LEU A 107 2.09 21.44 0.81
C LEU A 107 2.68 22.77 1.30
N ARG A 108 2.99 23.64 0.34
CA ARG A 108 3.46 25.01 0.60
C ARG A 108 2.34 26.04 0.60
N ARG A 109 1.23 25.71 -0.08
CA ARG A 109 0.03 26.54 -0.21
C ARG A 109 -1.04 26.05 0.78
N PRO A 110 -2.02 26.89 1.12
CA PRO A 110 -3.19 26.48 1.88
C PRO A 110 -3.87 25.25 1.26
N MET A 111 -4.29 24.31 2.10
CA MET A 111 -4.82 23.01 1.66
C MET A 111 -6.14 23.15 0.91
N ASP A 112 -7.01 24.04 1.36
CA ASP A 112 -8.28 24.40 0.73
C ASP A 112 -8.08 24.85 -0.72
N GLU A 113 -7.18 25.80 -0.97
CA GLU A 113 -6.88 26.25 -2.34
C GLU A 113 -6.40 25.11 -3.24
N VAL A 114 -5.57 24.21 -2.71
CA VAL A 114 -5.03 23.07 -3.46
C VAL A 114 -6.12 22.05 -3.74
N LEU A 115 -7.00 21.79 -2.77
CA LEU A 115 -8.13 20.88 -2.95
C LEU A 115 -9.12 21.42 -3.98
N ASP A 116 -9.43 22.72 -3.95
CA ASP A 116 -10.28 23.38 -4.95
C ASP A 116 -9.65 23.29 -6.35
N GLU A 117 -8.35 23.57 -6.47
CA GLU A 117 -7.64 23.47 -7.74
C GLU A 117 -7.62 22.03 -8.30
N LEU A 118 -7.41 21.03 -7.43
CA LEU A 118 -7.50 19.63 -7.81
C LEU A 118 -8.92 19.26 -8.26
N ALA A 119 -9.94 19.71 -7.51
CA ALA A 119 -11.34 19.41 -7.81
C ALA A 119 -11.81 20.05 -9.12
N GLU A 120 -11.39 21.27 -9.40
CA GLU A 120 -11.79 22.00 -10.60
C GLU A 120 -11.02 21.54 -11.86
N HIS A 121 -9.72 21.26 -11.73
CA HIS A 121 -8.86 21.09 -12.91
C HIS A 121 -8.25 19.71 -13.09
N VAL A 122 -8.16 18.88 -12.05
CA VAL A 122 -7.50 17.57 -12.13
C VAL A 122 -8.52 16.43 -12.08
N LEU A 123 -9.37 16.39 -11.05
CA LEU A 123 -10.34 15.32 -10.84
C LEU A 123 -11.34 15.11 -11.99
N PRO A 124 -11.79 16.12 -12.75
CA PRO A 124 -12.69 15.90 -13.89
C PRO A 124 -12.10 15.03 -15.00
N HIS A 125 -10.76 14.90 -15.08
CA HIS A 125 -10.11 14.01 -16.04
C HIS A 125 -10.12 12.53 -15.61
N PHE A 126 -10.40 12.25 -14.34
CA PHE A 126 -10.36 10.92 -13.74
C PHE A 126 -11.69 10.65 -13.03
N PRO A 127 -12.79 10.47 -13.78
CA PRO A 127 -14.08 10.19 -13.16
C PRO A 127 -13.96 8.91 -12.33
N ALA A 128 -14.34 8.99 -11.06
CA ALA A 128 -14.42 7.80 -10.23
C ALA A 128 -15.36 6.82 -10.93
N ALA A 129 -14.84 5.66 -11.34
CA ALA A 129 -15.69 4.58 -11.79
C ALA A 129 -16.72 4.37 -10.67
N ALA A 130 -18.00 4.58 -10.98
CA ALA A 130 -19.08 4.44 -10.02
C ALA A 130 -18.81 3.18 -9.20
N ILE A 131 -18.75 3.33 -7.88
CA ILE A 131 -18.75 2.19 -6.97
C ILE A 131 -20.08 1.51 -7.24
N GLY A 132 -20.08 0.54 -8.17
CA GLY A 132 -21.26 -0.24 -8.47
C GLY A 132 -21.78 -0.86 -7.17
N PRO A 133 -23.11 -1.02 -7.04
CA PRO A 133 -23.76 -1.48 -5.81
C PRO A 133 -23.17 -2.79 -5.27
#